data_AF-A0A9J7H7N4-F1
#
_entry.id   AF-A0A9J7H7N4-F1
#
_cell.length_a   1.000
_cell.length_b   1.000
_cell.length_c   1.000
_cell.angle_alpha   90.00
_cell.angle_beta   90.00
_cell.angle_gamma   90.00
#
_symmetry.space_group_name_H-M   'P 1'
#
loop_
_entity.id
_entity.type
_entity.pdbx_description
1 polymer ?
#
loop_
_entity_poly.entity_id
_entity_poly.type
_entity_poly.pdbx_seq_one_letter_code
_entity_poly.pdbx_strand_id
1 'polypeptide(L)'
;MNINHKDGLKLNKMEKKFLRKQSKARHVLLKHEGILAVSYPTQSLVVANGGLGNGVSRKQLLLALEKCGPMEALLMPPNKPYAFVVFKTIDKSKKAYATLNGKEIIDDLGQKIILYLNFVEKAQWKKLGLQALPPGLLVVEENISSEDEKMLWESVNWTGDTGNQNFQKSLKHRRVKHFGYEFHYENNTVDKDKPLPGGLPDICNSILDKWLKEGYIKHKPDQLTINQYEPGHGIPAHIDTHSAFEDEIISLSLGSEIVMDFKHPEGVTVQVMLPRRSLLVMTGESRYLWNHEIIPRKFDTVQASEQFKGGIITSDIRDLTLSKHGIRTSFRFRKVRCMPCNCSYSSVCDVLSATVGLLHKCVFLLYAF
;
A
#
# COMPACT_ATOMS: atom_id res chain seq x y z
N MET A 1 7.40 -67.69 -7.03
CA MET A 1 8.44 -67.42 -8.05
C MET A 1 8.33 -65.95 -8.47
N ASN A 2 9.47 -65.28 -8.45
CA ASN A 2 9.70 -63.85 -8.68
C ASN A 2 9.03 -63.25 -9.92
N ILE A 3 8.43 -62.07 -9.77
CA ILE A 3 8.73 -60.88 -10.60
C ILE A 3 8.73 -59.64 -9.68
N ASN A 4 9.80 -59.50 -8.90
CA ASN A 4 10.27 -58.22 -8.39
C ASN A 4 11.29 -57.72 -9.40
N HIS A 5 11.04 -56.56 -10.02
CA HIS A 5 12.01 -55.58 -10.54
C HIS A 5 11.34 -54.77 -11.68
N LYS A 6 10.62 -53.71 -11.30
CA LYS A 6 10.57 -52.51 -12.13
C LYS A 6 11.47 -51.47 -11.48
N ASP A 7 12.52 -51.14 -12.22
CA ASP A 7 13.61 -50.23 -11.92
C ASP A 7 13.26 -49.08 -10.97
N GLY A 8 13.79 -49.18 -9.75
CA GLY A 8 14.00 -48.03 -8.89
C GLY A 8 15.15 -47.20 -9.46
N LEU A 9 14.86 -46.36 -10.45
CA LEU A 9 15.78 -45.32 -10.92
C LEU A 9 16.29 -44.54 -9.69
N LYS A 10 17.58 -44.69 -9.37
CA LYS A 10 18.24 -43.95 -8.29
C LYS A 10 18.19 -42.46 -8.65
N LEU A 11 17.17 -41.77 -8.16
CA LEU A 11 17.01 -40.34 -8.33
C LEU A 11 18.30 -39.62 -7.91
N ASN A 12 18.79 -38.77 -8.79
CA ASN A 12 20.00 -37.99 -8.53
C ASN A 12 19.73 -36.96 -7.40
N LYS A 13 20.80 -36.37 -6.86
CA LYS A 13 20.71 -35.44 -5.72
C LYS A 13 19.80 -34.23 -6.03
N MET A 14 19.77 -33.78 -7.28
CA MET A 14 18.92 -32.67 -7.72
C MET A 14 17.45 -33.07 -7.81
N GLU A 15 17.13 -34.23 -8.36
CA GLU A 15 15.77 -34.78 -8.45
C GLU A 15 15.18 -35.03 -7.06
N LYS A 16 15.99 -35.58 -6.12
CA LYS A 16 15.58 -35.73 -4.72
C LYS A 16 15.31 -34.37 -4.04
N LYS A 17 16.17 -33.37 -4.28
CA LYS A 17 15.98 -32.01 -3.76
C LYS A 17 14.73 -31.36 -4.34
N PHE A 18 14.47 -31.57 -5.63
CA PHE A 18 13.31 -31.11 -6.35
C PHE A 18 12.01 -31.70 -5.80
N LEU A 19 11.91 -33.02 -5.70
CA LEU A 19 10.73 -33.71 -5.15
C LEU A 19 10.45 -33.31 -3.70
N ARG A 20 11.49 -33.14 -2.88
CA ARG A 20 11.32 -32.61 -1.50
C ARG A 20 10.74 -31.20 -1.49
N LYS A 21 11.19 -30.31 -2.38
CA LYS A 21 10.67 -28.94 -2.48
C LYS A 21 9.22 -28.92 -2.99
N GLN A 22 8.90 -29.72 -3.99
CA GLN A 22 7.53 -29.85 -4.49
C GLN A 22 6.59 -30.41 -3.42
N SER A 23 7.00 -31.46 -2.70
CA SER A 23 6.23 -32.02 -1.59
C SER A 23 6.05 -31.02 -0.45
N LYS A 24 7.10 -30.25 -0.12
CA LYS A 24 7.01 -29.16 0.86
C LYS A 24 6.00 -28.10 0.42
N ALA A 25 5.99 -27.70 -0.85
CA ALA A 25 5.01 -26.75 -1.38
C ALA A 25 3.57 -27.28 -1.25
N ARG A 26 3.33 -28.57 -1.55
CA ARG A 26 2.02 -29.21 -1.35
C ARG A 26 1.60 -29.17 0.11
N HIS A 27 2.50 -29.51 1.02
CA HIS A 27 2.21 -29.53 2.45
C HIS A 27 1.90 -28.12 3.00
N VAL A 28 2.64 -27.10 2.56
CA VAL A 28 2.40 -25.70 2.96
C VAL A 28 1.03 -25.22 2.47
N LEU A 29 0.70 -25.47 1.20
CA LEU A 29 -0.60 -25.11 0.63
C LEU A 29 -1.78 -25.79 1.36
N LEU A 30 -1.63 -27.07 1.70
CA LEU A 30 -2.64 -27.79 2.46
C LEU A 30 -2.78 -27.24 3.89
N LYS A 31 -1.65 -27.10 4.59
CA LYS A 31 -1.62 -26.74 6.02
C LYS A 31 -2.12 -25.32 6.29
N HIS A 32 -1.73 -24.36 5.45
CA HIS A 32 -2.00 -22.94 5.72
C HIS A 32 -3.19 -22.37 4.96
N GLU A 33 -3.57 -22.98 3.84
CA GLU A 33 -4.61 -22.45 2.95
C GLU A 33 -5.76 -23.43 2.73
N GLY A 34 -5.66 -24.67 3.25
CA GLY A 34 -6.67 -25.71 3.06
C GLY A 34 -6.74 -26.26 1.63
N ILE A 35 -5.70 -26.04 0.82
CA ILE A 35 -5.72 -26.37 -0.61
C ILE A 35 -5.12 -27.75 -0.86
N LEU A 36 -5.96 -28.68 -1.32
CA LEU A 36 -5.58 -30.06 -1.63
C LEU A 36 -4.97 -30.17 -3.04
N ALA A 37 -3.68 -30.52 -3.09
CA ALA A 37 -3.00 -30.86 -4.33
C ALA A 37 -3.24 -32.33 -4.71
N VAL A 38 -3.79 -32.57 -5.90
CA VAL A 38 -4.10 -33.91 -6.41
C VAL A 38 -2.96 -34.49 -7.26
N SER A 39 -2.96 -35.81 -7.44
CA SER A 39 -1.93 -36.54 -8.21
C SER A 39 -2.31 -36.71 -9.68
N TYR A 40 -3.59 -36.60 -10.02
CA TYR A 40 -4.07 -36.71 -11.40
C TYR A 40 -4.17 -35.32 -12.07
N PRO A 41 -4.07 -35.27 -13.40
CA PRO A 41 -4.16 -34.01 -14.14
C PRO A 41 -5.56 -33.38 -14.09
N THR A 42 -5.61 -32.08 -13.79
CA THR A 42 -6.80 -31.24 -13.86
C THR A 42 -6.54 -30.02 -14.73
N GLN A 43 -7.57 -29.24 -15.08
CA GLN A 43 -7.39 -27.95 -15.77
C GLN A 43 -6.68 -26.90 -14.90
N SER A 44 -6.76 -27.06 -13.57
CA SER A 44 -6.29 -26.09 -12.59
C SER A 44 -4.96 -26.49 -11.97
N LEU A 45 -4.03 -25.54 -11.92
CA LEU A 45 -2.73 -25.71 -11.28
C LEU A 45 -2.53 -24.62 -10.24
N VAL A 46 -1.91 -24.99 -9.12
CA VAL A 46 -1.26 -24.02 -8.23
C VAL A 46 0.20 -23.88 -8.64
N VAL A 47 0.66 -22.64 -8.77
CA VAL A 47 2.04 -22.26 -9.10
C VAL A 47 2.69 -21.70 -7.84
N ALA A 48 3.34 -22.56 -7.07
CA ALA A 48 4.09 -22.14 -5.88
C ALA A 48 5.34 -21.35 -6.28
N ASN A 49 5.66 -20.35 -5.46
CA ASN A 49 6.63 -19.27 -5.67
C ASN A 49 6.26 -18.28 -6.78
N GLY A 50 5.19 -18.53 -7.54
CA GLY A 50 4.73 -17.67 -8.63
C GLY A 50 3.76 -16.57 -8.21
N GLY A 51 3.62 -16.27 -6.91
CA GLY A 51 2.65 -15.30 -6.42
C GLY A 51 3.23 -13.90 -6.18
N LEU A 52 2.32 -12.93 -6.00
CA LEU A 52 2.65 -11.53 -5.72
C LEU A 52 3.46 -11.37 -4.43
N GLY A 53 3.17 -12.17 -3.40
CA GLY A 53 3.90 -12.17 -2.14
C GLY A 53 5.33 -12.72 -2.24
N ASN A 54 5.72 -13.27 -3.40
CA ASN A 54 7.08 -13.69 -3.71
C ASN A 54 7.72 -12.80 -4.80
N GLY A 55 7.17 -11.61 -5.06
CA GLY A 55 7.75 -10.65 -6.02
C GLY A 55 7.49 -10.95 -7.49
N VAL A 56 6.64 -11.93 -7.82
CA VAL A 56 6.33 -12.29 -9.21
C VAL A 56 5.13 -11.47 -9.70
N SER A 57 5.35 -10.63 -10.71
CA SER A 57 4.26 -9.85 -11.31
C SER A 57 3.38 -10.68 -12.25
N ARG A 58 2.16 -10.19 -12.52
CA ARG A 58 1.24 -10.87 -13.44
C ARG A 58 1.84 -11.05 -14.82
N LYS A 59 2.46 -10.00 -15.36
CA LYS A 59 3.11 -10.01 -16.67
C LYS A 59 4.17 -11.12 -16.76
N GLN A 60 5.03 -11.25 -15.75
CA GLN A 60 6.09 -12.25 -15.74
C GLN A 60 5.54 -13.68 -15.75
N LEU A 61 4.58 -13.96 -14.87
CA LEU A 61 4.01 -15.29 -14.78
C LEU A 61 3.19 -15.63 -16.04
N LEU A 62 2.41 -14.67 -16.55
CA LEU A 62 1.61 -14.83 -17.77
C LEU A 62 2.50 -15.18 -18.98
N LEU A 63 3.61 -14.46 -19.19
CA LEU A 63 4.58 -14.75 -20.26
C LEU A 63 5.18 -16.17 -20.18
N ALA A 64 5.33 -16.73 -18.98
CA ALA A 64 5.80 -18.10 -18.80
C ALA A 64 4.69 -19.12 -19.11
N LEU A 65 3.45 -18.84 -18.68
CA LEU A 65 2.30 -19.73 -18.82
C LEU A 65 1.75 -19.78 -20.24
N GLU A 66 1.70 -18.65 -20.96
CA GLU A 66 1.16 -18.56 -22.33
C GLU A 66 1.91 -19.45 -23.32
N LYS A 67 3.21 -19.68 -23.10
CA LYS A 67 4.03 -20.63 -23.89
C LYS A 67 3.50 -22.07 -23.83
N CYS A 68 2.72 -22.40 -22.80
CA CYS A 68 2.16 -23.73 -22.59
C CYS A 68 0.79 -23.89 -23.26
N GLY A 69 0.03 -22.80 -23.43
CA GLY A 69 -1.24 -22.79 -24.15
C GLY A 69 -2.23 -21.75 -23.61
N PRO A 70 -3.43 -21.66 -24.22
CA PRO A 70 -4.45 -20.71 -23.83
C PRO A 70 -5.00 -21.01 -22.43
N MET A 71 -5.14 -19.95 -21.64
CA MET A 71 -5.66 -19.99 -20.27
C MET A 71 -7.08 -19.41 -20.22
N GLU A 72 -7.86 -19.88 -19.25
CA GLU A 72 -9.15 -19.32 -18.88
C GLU A 72 -9.00 -18.26 -17.79
N ALA A 73 -8.13 -18.50 -16.81
CA ALA A 73 -7.91 -17.56 -15.72
C ALA A 73 -6.50 -17.68 -15.13
N LEU A 74 -5.96 -16.53 -14.69
CA LEU A 74 -4.79 -16.42 -13.83
C LEU A 74 -5.19 -15.65 -12.57
N LEU A 75 -5.10 -16.31 -11.43
CA LEU A 75 -5.54 -15.83 -10.12
C LEU A 75 -4.30 -15.61 -9.25
N MET A 76 -4.07 -14.38 -8.82
CA MET A 76 -2.90 -14.01 -8.04
C MET A 76 -3.34 -13.38 -6.72
N PRO A 77 -3.53 -14.18 -5.65
CA PRO A 77 -3.93 -13.65 -4.36
C PRO A 77 -2.89 -12.66 -3.80
N PRO A 78 -3.34 -11.53 -3.20
CA PRO A 78 -2.43 -10.53 -2.65
C PRO A 78 -1.60 -11.12 -1.52
N ASN A 79 -0.33 -10.72 -1.44
CA ASN A 79 0.62 -11.14 -0.39
C ASN A 79 0.85 -12.66 -0.27
N LYS A 80 0.36 -13.48 -1.21
CA LYS A 80 0.59 -14.93 -1.20
C LYS A 80 1.77 -15.30 -2.09
N PRO A 81 2.61 -16.26 -1.68
CA PRO A 81 3.77 -16.70 -2.47
C PRO A 81 3.38 -17.71 -3.57
N TYR A 82 2.12 -17.76 -3.99
CA TYR A 82 1.63 -18.66 -5.03
C TYR A 82 0.51 -18.00 -5.84
N ALA A 83 0.25 -18.55 -7.02
CA ALA A 83 -0.85 -18.18 -7.90
C ALA A 83 -1.62 -19.43 -8.35
N PHE A 84 -2.82 -19.27 -8.88
CA PHE A 84 -3.55 -20.34 -9.59
C PHE A 84 -3.70 -20.01 -11.06
N VAL A 85 -3.58 -21.02 -11.89
CA VAL A 85 -3.88 -20.93 -13.31
C VAL A 85 -4.90 -21.99 -13.68
N VAL A 86 -5.88 -21.60 -14.49
CA VAL A 86 -6.87 -22.50 -15.09
C VAL A 86 -6.65 -22.48 -16.59
N PHE A 87 -6.27 -23.62 -17.18
CA PHE A 87 -6.09 -23.77 -18.63
C PHE A 87 -7.39 -24.21 -19.30
N LYS A 88 -7.58 -23.84 -20.58
CA LYS A 88 -8.77 -24.26 -21.34
C LYS A 88 -8.94 -25.78 -21.43
N THR A 89 -7.84 -26.55 -21.44
CA THR A 89 -7.88 -28.02 -21.47
C THR A 89 -6.87 -28.67 -20.52
N ILE A 90 -7.16 -29.90 -20.09
CA ILE A 90 -6.29 -30.70 -19.22
C ILE A 90 -4.92 -30.92 -19.89
N ASP A 91 -4.86 -31.09 -21.21
CA ASP A 91 -3.59 -31.33 -21.91
C ASP A 91 -2.67 -30.11 -21.89
N LYS A 92 -3.21 -28.88 -21.96
CA LYS A 92 -2.40 -27.67 -21.80
C LYS A 92 -1.87 -27.53 -20.37
N SER A 93 -2.71 -27.89 -19.38
CA SER A 93 -2.29 -27.97 -17.97
C SER A 93 -1.17 -29.00 -17.76
N LYS A 94 -1.29 -30.22 -18.32
CA LYS A 94 -0.21 -31.23 -18.31
C LYS A 94 1.08 -30.71 -18.94
N LYS A 95 0.98 -30.03 -20.08
CA LYS A 95 2.14 -29.40 -20.75
C LYS A 95 2.79 -28.36 -19.85
N ALA A 96 2.00 -27.49 -19.21
CA ALA A 96 2.51 -26.49 -18.26
C ALA A 96 3.21 -27.15 -17.06
N TYR A 97 2.60 -28.16 -16.46
CA TYR A 97 3.20 -28.94 -15.38
C TYR A 97 4.54 -29.57 -15.80
N ALA A 98 4.62 -30.20 -16.97
CA ALA A 98 5.86 -30.81 -17.45
C ALA A 98 6.95 -29.79 -17.80
N THR A 99 6.57 -28.60 -18.30
CA THR A 99 7.53 -27.61 -18.84
C THR A 99 8.02 -26.60 -17.81
N LEU A 100 7.16 -26.19 -16.88
CA LEU A 100 7.43 -25.10 -15.95
C LEU A 100 7.78 -25.55 -14.54
N ASN A 101 7.46 -26.79 -14.17
CA ASN A 101 7.73 -27.28 -12.83
C ASN A 101 9.25 -27.48 -12.64
N GLY A 102 9.83 -26.73 -11.70
CA GLY A 102 11.27 -26.65 -11.48
C GLY A 102 11.99 -25.63 -12.35
N LYS A 103 11.27 -24.86 -13.18
CA LYS A 103 11.86 -23.85 -14.06
C LYS A 103 12.12 -22.55 -13.30
N GLU A 104 13.23 -21.90 -13.65
CA GLU A 104 13.58 -20.57 -13.18
C GLU A 104 12.87 -19.48 -14.02
N ILE A 105 12.30 -18.50 -13.32
CA ILE A 105 11.90 -17.21 -13.86
C ILE A 105 12.69 -16.11 -13.15
N ILE A 106 12.74 -14.93 -13.73
CA ILE A 106 13.39 -13.75 -13.16
C ILE A 106 12.28 -12.79 -12.71
N ASP A 107 12.37 -12.30 -11.48
CA ASP A 107 11.43 -11.32 -10.93
C ASP A 107 11.77 -9.87 -11.32
N ASP A 108 10.95 -8.90 -10.90
CA ASP A 108 11.15 -7.48 -11.22
C ASP A 108 12.39 -6.85 -10.56
N LEU A 109 13.07 -7.59 -9.67
CA LEU A 109 14.33 -7.25 -9.02
C LEU A 109 15.54 -7.98 -9.64
N GLY A 110 15.34 -8.82 -10.65
CA GLY A 110 16.42 -9.62 -11.24
C GLY A 110 16.76 -10.90 -10.45
N GLN A 111 15.98 -11.27 -9.45
CA GLN A 111 16.18 -12.48 -8.66
C GLN A 111 15.63 -13.71 -9.37
N LYS A 112 16.34 -14.82 -9.23
CA LYS A 112 15.94 -16.12 -9.80
C LYS A 112 14.93 -16.81 -8.89
N ILE A 113 13.74 -17.07 -9.41
CA ILE A 113 12.65 -17.76 -8.72
C ILE A 113 12.36 -19.08 -9.41
N ILE A 114 12.41 -20.18 -8.66
CA ILE A 114 12.04 -21.51 -9.16
C ILE A 114 10.57 -21.76 -8.89
N LEU A 115 9.80 -22.04 -9.94
CA LEU A 115 8.37 -22.36 -9.85
C LEU A 115 8.15 -23.83 -9.52
N TYR A 116 7.16 -24.13 -8.68
CA TYR A 116 6.71 -25.50 -8.42
C TYR A 116 5.22 -25.63 -8.67
N LEU A 117 4.83 -26.48 -9.61
CA LEU A 117 3.45 -26.65 -10.03
C LEU A 117 2.85 -27.91 -9.41
N ASN A 118 1.57 -27.85 -9.05
CA ASN A 118 0.78 -29.01 -8.61
C ASN A 118 -0.65 -28.89 -9.14
N PHE A 119 -1.27 -30.02 -9.47
CA PHE A 119 -2.69 -30.07 -9.85
C PHE A 119 -3.57 -29.83 -8.63
N VAL A 120 -4.69 -29.14 -8.83
CA VAL A 120 -5.72 -28.90 -7.80
C VAL A 120 -7.10 -29.11 -8.40
N GLU A 121 -8.05 -29.57 -7.58
CA GLU A 121 -9.45 -29.80 -8.02
C GLU A 121 -10.18 -28.49 -8.30
N LYS A 122 -10.09 -27.54 -7.36
CA LYS A 122 -10.68 -26.20 -7.50
C LYS A 122 -9.71 -25.15 -6.99
N ALA A 123 -9.50 -24.10 -7.77
CA ALA A 123 -8.99 -22.86 -7.24
C ALA A 123 -10.14 -22.22 -6.45
N GLN A 124 -10.10 -22.28 -5.12
CA GLN A 124 -11.05 -21.55 -4.29
C GLN A 124 -10.46 -20.18 -3.95
N TRP A 125 -11.25 -19.12 -4.13
CA TRP A 125 -10.92 -17.80 -3.61
C TRP A 125 -12.17 -17.11 -3.13
N LYS A 126 -12.04 -16.37 -2.02
CA LYS A 126 -13.10 -15.50 -1.54
C LYS A 126 -12.96 -14.18 -2.27
N LYS A 127 -14.02 -13.74 -2.95
CA LYS A 127 -14.15 -12.36 -3.39
C LYS A 127 -14.31 -11.52 -2.13
N LEU A 128 -13.30 -10.75 -1.74
CA LEU A 128 -13.50 -9.71 -0.74
C LEU A 128 -14.45 -8.67 -1.35
N GLY A 129 -15.41 -8.22 -0.54
CA GLY A 129 -16.43 -7.26 -0.98
C GLY A 129 -15.81 -5.92 -1.38
N LEU A 130 -16.53 -5.16 -2.20
CA LEU A 130 -16.20 -3.77 -2.46
C LEU A 130 -16.29 -3.01 -1.12
N GLN A 131 -15.16 -2.48 -0.66
CA GLN A 131 -15.16 -1.52 0.43
C GLN A 131 -15.46 -0.13 -0.15
N ALA A 132 -16.02 0.77 0.66
CA ALA A 132 -16.09 2.18 0.34
C ALA A 132 -14.86 2.90 0.89
N LEU A 133 -14.55 4.09 0.36
CA LEU A 133 -13.51 4.93 0.94
C LEU A 133 -13.97 5.37 2.35
N PRO A 134 -13.05 5.60 3.29
CA PRO A 134 -13.37 6.24 4.56
C PRO A 134 -14.23 7.49 4.35
N PRO A 135 -15.31 7.71 5.13
CA PRO A 135 -16.15 8.89 4.98
C PRO A 135 -15.35 10.20 5.08
N GLY A 136 -15.55 11.09 4.11
CA GLY A 136 -14.82 12.36 4.00
C GLY A 136 -13.44 12.26 3.33
N LEU A 137 -13.07 11.09 2.81
CA LEU A 137 -11.89 10.89 1.98
C LEU A 137 -12.22 11.05 0.49
N LEU A 138 -11.39 11.81 -0.23
CA LEU A 138 -11.48 11.98 -1.68
C LEU A 138 -10.09 11.90 -2.31
N VAL A 139 -9.98 11.25 -3.47
CA VAL A 139 -8.78 11.26 -4.32
C VAL A 139 -9.15 11.92 -5.63
N VAL A 140 -8.52 13.05 -5.94
CA VAL A 140 -8.68 13.76 -7.21
C VAL A 140 -7.48 13.43 -8.09
N GLU A 141 -7.72 12.67 -9.16
CA GLU A 141 -6.70 12.31 -10.14
C GLU A 141 -6.34 13.47 -11.06
N GLU A 142 -5.12 13.47 -11.60
CA GLU A 142 -4.62 14.49 -12.56
C GLU A 142 -4.94 15.93 -12.11
N ASN A 143 -4.81 16.18 -10.79
CA ASN A 143 -5.18 17.44 -10.18
C ASN A 143 -4.24 18.59 -10.60
N ILE A 144 -3.00 18.24 -10.96
CA ILE A 144 -1.99 19.13 -11.50
C ILE A 144 -1.48 18.61 -12.86
N SER A 145 -0.93 19.50 -13.67
CA SER A 145 -0.29 19.13 -14.94
C SER A 145 1.07 18.44 -14.72
N SER A 146 1.63 17.84 -15.77
CA SER A 146 2.99 17.29 -15.72
C SER A 146 4.05 18.39 -15.58
N GLU A 147 3.77 19.57 -16.13
CA GLU A 147 4.58 20.77 -16.02
C GLU A 147 4.60 21.28 -14.57
N ASP A 148 3.44 21.37 -13.92
CA ASP A 148 3.33 21.76 -12.50
C ASP A 148 4.02 20.74 -11.60
N GLU A 149 3.86 19.44 -11.87
CA GLU A 149 4.57 18.37 -11.13
C GLU A 149 6.08 18.57 -11.20
N LYS A 150 6.61 18.86 -12.40
CA LYS A 150 8.03 19.12 -12.61
C LYS A 150 8.49 20.37 -11.87
N MET A 151 7.76 21.48 -11.98
CA MET A 151 8.10 22.74 -11.30
C MET A 151 8.12 22.57 -9.77
N LEU A 152 7.10 21.92 -9.20
CA LEU A 152 7.04 21.63 -7.77
C LEU A 152 8.19 20.71 -7.36
N TRP A 153 8.47 19.66 -8.14
CA TRP A 153 9.56 18.72 -7.85
C TRP A 153 10.92 19.41 -7.83
N GLU A 154 11.21 20.23 -8.83
CA GLU A 154 12.49 20.96 -8.96
C GLU A 154 12.64 22.06 -7.90
N SER A 155 11.53 22.62 -7.40
CA SER A 155 11.55 23.62 -6.32
C SER A 155 12.01 23.06 -4.95
N VAL A 156 11.93 21.73 -4.75
CA VAL A 156 12.36 21.11 -3.50
C VAL A 156 13.88 20.95 -3.47
N ASN A 157 14.58 22.02 -3.11
CA ASN A 157 16.01 21.95 -2.83
C ASN A 157 16.26 21.25 -1.48
N TRP A 158 16.90 20.06 -1.53
CA TRP A 158 17.28 19.27 -0.35
C TRP A 158 18.71 19.53 0.14
N THR A 159 19.53 20.27 -0.61
CA THR A 159 20.98 20.43 -0.35
C THR A 159 21.36 21.82 0.16
N GLY A 160 20.50 22.83 0.02
CA GLY A 160 20.76 24.20 0.47
C GLY A 160 20.12 24.53 1.82
N ASP A 161 20.91 25.16 2.70
CA ASP A 161 20.41 25.87 3.88
C ASP A 161 19.75 27.17 3.43
N THR A 162 18.43 27.16 3.28
CA THR A 162 17.63 28.29 2.77
C THR A 162 17.40 29.39 3.82
N GLY A 163 18.30 29.51 4.80
CA GLY A 163 18.32 30.60 5.80
C GLY A 163 17.04 30.72 6.59
N ASN A 164 16.82 29.90 7.62
CA ASN A 164 15.70 29.95 8.58
C ASN A 164 14.26 30.02 8.04
N GLN A 165 14.03 30.08 6.71
CA GLN A 165 12.69 30.19 6.10
C GLN A 165 11.91 28.88 6.14
N ASN A 166 12.61 27.75 6.36
CA ASN A 166 12.03 26.43 6.48
C ASN A 166 12.87 25.56 7.42
N PHE A 167 12.30 24.43 7.82
CA PHE A 167 12.98 23.42 8.63
C PHE A 167 13.17 22.14 7.82
N GLN A 168 14.35 21.52 7.87
CA GLN A 168 14.64 20.26 7.19
C GLN A 168 15.21 19.22 8.16
N LYS A 169 14.73 17.98 8.09
CA LYS A 169 15.21 16.87 8.90
C LYS A 169 15.26 15.58 8.10
N SER A 170 16.24 14.72 8.38
CA SER A 170 16.23 13.34 7.93
C SER A 170 15.65 12.46 9.05
N LEU A 171 14.59 11.71 8.75
CA LEU A 171 14.00 10.73 9.64
C LEU A 171 14.41 9.32 9.20
N LYS A 172 14.18 8.34 10.07
CA LYS A 172 14.58 6.93 9.86
C LYS A 172 14.22 6.37 8.47
N HIS A 173 13.06 6.75 7.93
CA HIS A 173 12.54 6.24 6.66
C HIS A 173 12.01 7.34 5.73
N ARG A 174 12.39 8.61 5.88
CA ARG A 174 12.02 9.68 4.93
C ARG A 174 12.79 10.96 5.21
N ARG A 175 12.93 11.80 4.20
CA ARG A 175 13.35 13.20 4.39
C ARG A 175 12.13 14.09 4.48
N VAL A 176 12.18 15.10 5.34
CA VAL A 176 11.07 16.01 5.57
C VAL A 176 11.54 17.46 5.49
N LYS A 177 10.70 18.32 4.93
CA LYS A 177 10.89 19.77 4.89
C LYS A 177 9.59 20.47 5.28
N HIS A 178 9.65 21.49 6.13
CA HIS A 178 8.50 22.17 6.69
C HIS A 178 8.51 23.66 6.34
N PHE A 179 7.32 24.18 6.04
CA PHE A 179 7.08 25.58 5.73
C PHE A 179 5.87 26.08 6.53
N GLY A 180 5.82 27.38 6.81
CA GLY A 180 4.83 28.01 7.67
C GLY A 180 5.05 27.73 9.16
N TYR A 181 5.11 26.46 9.56
CA TYR A 181 5.40 26.04 10.94
C TYR A 181 6.28 24.78 10.94
N GLU A 182 7.22 24.71 11.89
CA GLU A 182 7.98 23.49 12.17
C GLU A 182 7.08 22.44 12.82
N PHE A 183 7.14 21.20 12.35
CA PHE A 183 6.42 20.08 12.97
C PHE A 183 7.34 19.31 13.92
N HIS A 184 6.97 19.31 15.19
CA HIS A 184 7.70 18.65 16.27
C HIS A 184 7.28 17.18 16.37
N TYR A 185 8.20 16.27 16.04
CA TYR A 185 7.91 14.83 15.99
C TYR A 185 7.83 14.13 17.36
N GLU A 186 8.26 14.79 18.44
CA GLU A 186 8.23 14.22 19.79
C GLU A 186 6.82 14.21 20.38
N ASN A 187 6.03 15.25 20.05
CA ASN A 187 4.66 15.46 20.51
C ASN A 187 3.65 15.60 19.36
N ASN A 188 4.11 15.41 18.11
CA ASN A 188 3.31 15.49 16.89
C ASN A 188 2.51 16.80 16.75
N THR A 189 3.08 17.94 17.12
CA THR A 189 2.40 19.24 17.08
C THR A 189 3.27 20.33 16.44
N VAL A 190 2.77 21.57 16.45
CA VAL A 190 3.49 22.78 16.04
C VAL A 190 3.52 23.78 17.19
N ASP A 191 4.55 24.62 17.25
CA ASP A 191 4.56 25.79 18.14
C ASP A 191 3.81 26.95 17.46
N LYS A 192 2.60 27.23 17.94
CA LYS A 192 1.68 28.21 17.34
C LYS A 192 2.19 29.65 17.47
N ASP A 193 3.09 29.90 18.42
CA ASP A 193 3.67 31.22 18.68
C ASP A 193 4.95 31.46 17.86
N LYS A 194 5.44 30.45 17.13
CA LYS A 194 6.68 30.50 16.35
C LYS A 194 6.50 30.05 14.90
N PRO A 195 5.76 30.82 14.08
CA PRO A 195 5.74 30.59 12.65
C PRO A 195 7.14 30.79 12.04
N LEU A 196 7.43 29.99 11.01
CA LEU A 196 8.63 30.14 10.18
C LEU A 196 8.47 31.40 9.32
N PRO A 197 9.51 32.26 9.23
CA PRO A 197 9.41 33.60 8.64
C PRO A 197 9.07 33.61 7.14
N GLY A 198 9.25 32.50 6.43
CA GLY A 198 8.99 32.38 4.99
C GLY A 198 7.55 32.03 4.61
N GLY A 199 6.68 31.70 5.57
CA GLY A 199 5.33 31.24 5.27
C GLY A 199 5.32 29.99 4.37
N LEU A 200 4.33 29.87 3.48
CA LEU A 200 4.30 28.84 2.45
C LEU A 200 5.06 29.31 1.19
N PRO A 201 5.70 28.40 0.44
CA PRO A 201 6.38 28.75 -0.81
C PRO A 201 5.42 29.36 -1.85
N ASP A 202 5.82 30.46 -2.49
CA ASP A 202 4.98 31.16 -3.46
C ASP A 202 4.55 30.31 -4.65
N ILE A 203 5.38 29.33 -5.04
CA ILE A 203 5.06 28.35 -6.09
C ILE A 203 3.77 27.57 -5.81
N CYS A 204 3.36 27.47 -4.54
CA CYS A 204 2.12 26.80 -4.17
C CYS A 204 0.89 27.70 -4.30
N ASN A 205 1.04 29.02 -4.37
CA ASN A 205 -0.08 29.97 -4.28
C ASN A 205 -1.13 29.73 -5.37
N SER A 206 -0.72 29.59 -6.63
CA SER A 206 -1.64 29.36 -7.76
C SER A 206 -2.47 28.08 -7.58
N ILE A 207 -1.84 27.01 -7.11
CA ILE A 207 -2.46 25.72 -6.88
C ILE A 207 -3.42 25.78 -5.68
N LEU A 208 -3.03 26.45 -4.59
CA LEU A 208 -3.89 26.66 -3.42
C LEU A 208 -5.14 27.49 -3.79
N ASP A 209 -4.96 28.55 -4.58
CA ASP A 209 -6.06 29.40 -5.02
C ASP A 209 -7.01 28.63 -5.97
N LYS A 210 -6.47 27.75 -6.81
CA LYS A 210 -7.26 26.79 -7.60
C LYS A 210 -8.09 25.87 -6.70
N TRP A 211 -7.49 25.26 -5.68
CA TRP A 211 -8.19 24.34 -4.78
C TRP A 211 -9.28 25.01 -3.95
N LEU A 212 -9.07 26.27 -3.55
CA LEU A 212 -10.12 27.09 -2.92
C LEU A 212 -11.29 27.33 -3.88
N LYS A 213 -10.99 27.71 -5.13
CA LYS A 213 -12.02 27.97 -6.15
C LYS A 213 -12.81 26.72 -6.53
N GLU A 214 -12.15 25.58 -6.62
CA GLU A 214 -12.76 24.28 -6.94
C GLU A 214 -13.44 23.63 -5.72
N GLY A 215 -13.25 24.18 -4.52
CA GLY A 215 -13.91 23.72 -3.30
C GLY A 215 -13.29 22.46 -2.69
N TYR A 216 -12.06 22.08 -3.07
CA TYR A 216 -11.33 20.98 -2.42
C TYR A 216 -10.84 21.37 -1.01
N ILE A 217 -10.66 22.67 -0.77
CA ILE A 217 -10.40 23.25 0.55
C ILE A 217 -11.31 24.46 0.76
N LYS A 218 -11.77 24.67 1.99
CA LYS A 218 -12.53 25.84 2.41
C LYS A 218 -11.62 26.93 2.96
N HIS A 219 -10.47 26.55 3.53
CA HIS A 219 -9.51 27.48 4.12
C HIS A 219 -8.14 27.34 3.48
N LYS A 220 -7.47 28.48 3.26
CA LYS A 220 -6.07 28.48 2.81
C LYS A 220 -5.19 27.89 3.93
N PRO A 221 -4.38 26.86 3.65
CA PRO A 221 -3.47 26.27 4.62
C PRO A 221 -2.32 27.23 4.93
N ASP A 222 -1.80 27.15 6.14
CA ASP A 222 -0.69 27.94 6.67
C ASP A 222 0.47 27.06 7.17
N GLN A 223 0.38 25.74 7.00
CA GLN A 223 1.45 24.79 7.27
C GLN A 223 1.60 23.79 6.10
N LEU A 224 2.84 23.58 5.65
CA LEU A 224 3.19 22.58 4.63
C LEU A 224 4.29 21.65 5.12
N THR A 225 4.07 20.33 5.03
CA THR A 225 5.09 19.30 5.22
C THR A 225 5.35 18.60 3.88
N ILE A 226 6.55 18.77 3.34
CA ILE A 226 7.06 17.96 2.23
C ILE A 226 7.67 16.69 2.81
N ASN A 227 7.25 15.53 2.32
CA ASN A 227 7.84 14.24 2.67
C ASN A 227 8.38 13.57 1.41
N GLN A 228 9.62 13.09 1.44
CA GLN A 228 10.20 12.30 0.37
C GLN A 228 10.53 10.88 0.83
N TYR A 229 10.05 9.91 0.06
CA TYR A 229 10.15 8.48 0.29
C TYR A 229 10.96 7.85 -0.85
N GLU A 230 11.96 7.05 -0.47
CA GLU A 230 12.69 6.17 -1.38
C GLU A 230 11.97 4.81 -1.46
N PRO A 231 12.21 3.98 -2.48
CA PRO A 231 11.64 2.64 -2.53
C PRO A 231 11.97 1.79 -1.29
N GLY A 232 10.95 1.31 -0.57
CA GLY A 232 11.10 0.61 0.71
C GLY A 232 10.85 1.48 1.94
N HIS A 233 10.75 2.80 1.78
CA HIS A 233 10.40 3.71 2.86
C HIS A 233 8.89 3.75 3.13
N GLY A 234 8.53 4.23 4.32
CA GLY A 234 7.14 4.32 4.74
C GLY A 234 6.95 5.31 5.91
N ILE A 235 5.71 5.41 6.37
CA ILE A 235 5.32 6.16 7.56
C ILE A 235 4.38 5.29 8.38
N PRO A 236 4.64 5.05 9.68
CA PRO A 236 3.78 4.20 10.51
C PRO A 236 2.37 4.77 10.61
N ALA A 237 1.41 3.90 10.91
CA ALA A 237 0.02 4.29 11.15
C ALA A 237 -0.07 5.38 12.21
N HIS A 238 -0.74 6.48 11.87
CA HIS A 238 -1.02 7.59 12.78
C HIS A 238 -2.27 8.36 12.34
N ILE A 239 -2.80 9.13 13.29
CA ILE A 239 -3.74 10.23 13.05
C ILE A 239 -2.95 11.51 13.31
N ASP A 240 -3.06 12.50 12.43
CA ASP A 240 -2.45 13.80 12.68
C ASP A 240 -3.22 14.49 13.84
N THR A 241 -2.49 15.07 14.79
CA THR A 241 -3.01 15.65 16.05
C THR A 241 -4.18 16.62 15.85
N HIS A 242 -5.25 16.44 16.65
CA HIS A 242 -6.51 17.17 16.47
C HIS A 242 -6.41 18.61 16.96
N SER A 243 -5.65 18.86 18.03
CA SER A 243 -5.41 20.22 18.55
C SER A 243 -4.47 21.07 17.69
N ALA A 244 -3.68 20.42 16.82
CA ALA A 244 -2.65 21.08 16.02
C ALA A 244 -3.21 21.64 14.72
N PHE A 245 -4.13 20.92 14.07
CA PHE A 245 -4.62 21.27 12.74
C PHE A 245 -6.15 21.22 12.64
N GLU A 246 -6.68 22.00 11.70
CA GLU A 246 -8.10 22.01 11.36
C GLU A 246 -8.55 20.70 10.68
N ASP A 247 -9.81 20.63 10.27
CA ASP A 247 -10.42 19.45 9.63
C ASP A 247 -9.81 19.10 8.28
N GLU A 248 -9.45 20.12 7.49
CA GLU A 248 -9.05 19.92 6.10
C GLU A 248 -7.55 19.67 6.00
N ILE A 249 -7.18 18.42 5.72
CA ILE A 249 -5.80 18.08 5.37
C ILE A 249 -5.75 17.47 3.98
N ILE A 250 -4.94 18.10 3.14
CA ILE A 250 -4.75 17.69 1.76
C ILE A 250 -3.31 17.26 1.52
N SER A 251 -3.11 16.30 0.65
CA SER A 251 -1.79 15.77 0.31
C SER A 251 -1.67 15.55 -1.19
N LEU A 252 -0.86 16.38 -1.84
CA LEU A 252 -0.52 16.26 -3.26
C LEU A 252 0.62 15.25 -3.43
N SER A 253 0.44 14.27 -4.32
CA SER A 253 1.42 13.20 -4.58
C SER A 253 2.19 13.45 -5.88
N LEU A 254 3.52 13.43 -5.82
CA LEU A 254 4.43 13.68 -6.96
C LEU A 254 5.42 12.53 -7.13
N GLY A 255 5.89 12.33 -8.36
CA GLY A 255 7.04 11.47 -8.67
C GLY A 255 6.72 9.99 -8.78
N SER A 256 6.17 9.35 -7.76
CA SER A 256 5.75 7.94 -7.84
C SER A 256 4.42 7.77 -7.14
N GLU A 257 3.58 6.91 -7.69
CA GLU A 257 2.38 6.44 -7.03
C GLU A 257 2.71 5.58 -5.80
N ILE A 258 1.75 5.48 -4.87
CA ILE A 258 1.89 4.63 -3.69
C ILE A 258 0.53 4.22 -3.14
N VAL A 259 0.49 3.10 -2.43
CA VAL A 259 -0.68 2.70 -1.63
C VAL A 259 -0.56 3.21 -0.20
N MET A 260 -1.60 3.90 0.24
CA MET A 260 -1.80 4.32 1.62
C MET A 260 -2.88 3.45 2.27
N ASP A 261 -2.56 2.86 3.40
CA ASP A 261 -3.47 2.03 4.18
C ASP A 261 -4.22 2.92 5.19
N PHE A 262 -5.56 2.93 5.11
CA PHE A 262 -6.44 3.58 6.07
C PHE A 262 -7.03 2.53 7.01
N LYS A 263 -6.84 2.70 8.32
CA LYS A 263 -7.26 1.74 9.35
C LYS A 263 -8.27 2.36 10.31
N HIS A 264 -9.46 1.78 10.34
CA HIS A 264 -10.50 2.10 11.30
C HIS A 264 -10.21 1.40 12.64
N PRO A 265 -10.53 2.03 13.79
CA PRO A 265 -10.39 1.39 15.10
C PRO A 265 -11.17 0.07 15.25
N GLU A 266 -12.24 -0.13 14.48
CA GLU A 266 -13.02 -1.38 14.49
C GLU A 266 -12.37 -2.52 13.67
N GLY A 267 -11.15 -2.33 13.19
CA GLY A 267 -10.37 -3.37 12.50
C GLY A 267 -10.56 -3.40 10.98
N VAL A 268 -11.35 -2.49 10.40
CA VAL A 268 -11.47 -2.33 8.95
C VAL A 268 -10.20 -1.65 8.41
N THR A 269 -9.61 -2.23 7.36
CA THR A 269 -8.49 -1.59 6.62
C THR A 269 -8.89 -1.41 5.17
N VAL A 270 -8.74 -0.19 4.66
CA VAL A 270 -8.99 0.19 3.27
C VAL A 270 -7.67 0.62 2.64
N GLN A 271 -7.27 -0.04 1.55
CA GLN A 271 -6.06 0.31 0.80
C GLN A 271 -6.40 1.29 -0.31
N VAL A 272 -5.83 2.49 -0.23
CA VAL A 272 -6.12 3.59 -1.15
C VAL A 272 -4.89 3.85 -2.02
N MET A 273 -5.09 3.71 -3.33
CA MET A 273 -4.12 4.06 -4.34
C MET A 273 -4.03 5.58 -4.47
N LEU A 274 -2.80 6.11 -4.36
CA LEU A 274 -2.48 7.52 -4.56
C LEU A 274 -1.59 7.65 -5.82
N PRO A 275 -2.19 7.91 -7.00
CA PRO A 275 -1.44 8.14 -8.22
C PRO A 275 -0.53 9.37 -8.12
N ARG A 276 0.48 9.44 -8.99
CA ARG A 276 1.21 10.69 -9.26
C ARG A 276 0.24 11.76 -9.75
N ARG A 277 0.52 13.03 -9.42
CA ARG A 277 -0.32 14.21 -9.70
C ARG A 277 -1.71 14.18 -9.07
N SER A 278 -1.96 13.27 -8.13
CA SER A 278 -3.25 13.21 -7.43
C SER A 278 -3.24 14.04 -6.14
N LEU A 279 -4.40 14.60 -5.83
CA LEU A 279 -4.68 15.28 -4.57
C LEU A 279 -5.53 14.36 -3.68
N LEU A 280 -4.97 13.96 -2.55
CA LEU A 280 -5.72 13.32 -1.47
C LEU A 280 -6.34 14.42 -0.59
N VAL A 281 -7.64 14.36 -0.35
CA VAL A 281 -8.37 15.25 0.57
C VAL A 281 -8.93 14.42 1.71
N MET A 282 -8.53 14.75 2.94
CA MET A 282 -9.03 14.13 4.18
C MET A 282 -9.83 15.17 4.95
N THR A 283 -11.09 14.86 5.21
CA THR A 283 -12.01 15.64 6.05
C THR A 283 -12.86 14.71 6.91
N GLY A 284 -13.46 15.25 7.97
CA GLY A 284 -14.37 14.54 8.85
C GLY A 284 -13.77 13.26 9.41
N GLU A 285 -14.48 12.15 9.23
CA GLU A 285 -14.12 10.85 9.80
C GLU A 285 -12.75 10.35 9.32
N SER A 286 -12.49 10.42 8.01
CA SER A 286 -11.21 10.01 7.40
C SER A 286 -10.00 10.75 7.99
N ARG A 287 -10.21 11.98 8.46
CA ARG A 287 -9.19 12.81 9.10
C ARG A 287 -9.04 12.49 10.58
N TYR A 288 -10.15 12.39 11.30
CA TYR A 288 -10.17 12.38 12.77
C TYR A 288 -10.19 11.00 13.40
N LEU A 289 -10.64 9.96 12.68
CA LEU A 289 -10.84 8.64 13.27
C LEU A 289 -9.96 7.56 12.63
N TRP A 290 -9.72 7.68 11.32
CA TRP A 290 -8.95 6.70 10.57
C TRP A 290 -7.45 6.99 10.68
N ASN A 291 -6.68 5.96 11.06
CA ASN A 291 -5.22 6.03 10.96
C ASN A 291 -4.80 5.87 9.51
N HIS A 292 -3.82 6.63 9.06
CA HIS A 292 -3.24 6.48 7.72
C HIS A 292 -1.77 6.06 7.80
N GLU A 293 -1.38 5.14 6.93
CA GLU A 293 -0.07 4.48 6.94
C GLU A 293 0.47 4.31 5.52
N ILE A 294 1.80 4.40 5.36
CA ILE A 294 2.49 3.85 4.19
C ILE A 294 3.41 2.74 4.70
N ILE A 295 3.07 1.50 4.34
CA ILE A 295 3.83 0.32 4.78
C ILE A 295 5.22 0.34 4.11
N PRO A 296 6.34 0.14 4.86
CA PRO A 296 7.68 0.02 4.27
C PRO A 296 7.81 -1.22 3.37
N ARG A 297 7.61 -1.05 2.07
CA ARG A 297 7.75 -2.09 1.04
C ARG A 297 8.27 -1.49 -0.27
N LYS A 298 8.75 -2.34 -1.18
CA LYS A 298 9.29 -1.90 -2.49
C LYS A 298 8.27 -2.04 -3.63
N PHE A 299 7.16 -2.73 -3.36
CA PHE A 299 6.12 -3.03 -4.32
C PHE A 299 4.74 -2.92 -3.66
N ASP A 300 3.77 -2.44 -4.41
CA ASP A 300 2.36 -2.52 -4.07
C ASP A 300 1.65 -3.54 -4.96
N THR A 301 0.63 -4.20 -4.41
CA THR A 301 -0.31 -5.00 -5.20
C THR A 301 -1.41 -4.08 -5.72
N VAL A 302 -1.53 -3.95 -7.03
CA VAL A 302 -2.49 -3.04 -7.69
C VAL A 302 -3.31 -3.78 -8.74
N GLN A 303 -4.42 -3.18 -9.20
CA GLN A 303 -5.17 -3.71 -10.33
C GLN A 303 -4.37 -3.61 -11.64
N ALA A 304 -4.42 -4.64 -12.48
CA ALA A 304 -3.67 -4.73 -13.72
C ALA A 304 -4.37 -4.01 -14.87
N SER A 305 -5.70 -3.99 -14.89
CA SER A 305 -6.50 -3.23 -15.87
C SER A 305 -6.58 -1.73 -15.55
N GLU A 306 -6.43 -1.35 -14.28
CA GLU A 306 -6.57 0.03 -13.79
C GLU A 306 -5.25 0.56 -13.20
N GLN A 307 -4.13 0.23 -13.85
CA GLN A 307 -2.86 0.82 -13.46
C GLN A 307 -3.03 2.34 -13.39
N PHE A 308 -2.77 2.91 -12.20
CA PHE A 308 -2.76 4.35 -11.90
C PHE A 308 -4.11 5.05 -11.69
N LYS A 309 -5.24 4.35 -11.57
CA LYS A 309 -6.47 5.00 -11.06
C LYS A 309 -6.42 5.20 -9.55
N GLY A 310 -6.92 6.34 -9.08
CA GLY A 310 -7.04 6.69 -7.68
C GLY A 310 -8.24 6.02 -7.03
N GLY A 311 -8.13 5.78 -5.72
CA GLY A 311 -9.21 5.16 -4.94
C GLY A 311 -8.86 3.76 -4.43
N ILE A 312 -9.86 2.92 -4.22
CA ILE A 312 -9.69 1.67 -3.48
C ILE A 312 -9.08 0.61 -4.38
N ILE A 313 -8.05 -0.07 -3.90
CA ILE A 313 -7.54 -1.25 -4.58
C ILE A 313 -8.51 -2.39 -4.33
N THR A 314 -9.27 -2.77 -5.35
CA THR A 314 -10.18 -3.91 -5.23
C THR A 314 -9.40 -5.21 -5.20
N SER A 315 -9.90 -6.18 -4.44
CA SER A 315 -9.24 -7.46 -4.23
C SER A 315 -9.54 -8.50 -5.31
N ASP A 316 -9.98 -8.12 -6.52
CA ASP A 316 -10.22 -9.13 -7.56
C ASP A 316 -8.89 -9.72 -8.03
N ILE A 317 -8.56 -10.89 -7.47
CA ILE A 317 -7.31 -11.60 -7.72
C ILE A 317 -7.12 -11.99 -9.19
N ARG A 318 -8.17 -11.93 -10.03
CA ARG A 318 -8.08 -12.09 -11.48
C ARG A 318 -7.35 -10.93 -12.16
N ASP A 319 -7.33 -9.77 -11.52
CA ASP A 319 -6.82 -8.54 -12.08
C ASP A 319 -5.75 -7.89 -11.18
N LEU A 320 -5.03 -8.64 -10.34
CA LEU A 320 -3.94 -8.07 -9.52
C LEU A 320 -2.56 -8.24 -10.15
N THR A 321 -1.67 -7.25 -9.97
CA THR A 321 -0.24 -7.27 -10.35
C THR A 321 0.60 -6.48 -9.33
N LEU A 322 1.92 -6.48 -9.49
CA LEU A 322 2.84 -5.64 -8.72
C LEU A 322 3.10 -4.32 -9.44
N SER A 323 3.08 -3.20 -8.70
CA SER A 323 3.72 -1.94 -9.10
C SER A 323 4.96 -1.71 -8.26
N LYS A 324 6.06 -1.31 -8.89
CA LYS A 324 7.34 -1.03 -8.22
C LYS A 324 7.38 0.42 -7.79
N HIS A 325 7.78 0.68 -6.55
CA HIS A 325 7.95 2.04 -6.07
C HIS A 325 9.12 2.75 -6.75
N GLY A 326 8.90 4.00 -7.15
CA GLY A 326 9.94 4.98 -7.42
C GLY A 326 10.15 5.92 -6.23
N ILE A 327 10.90 7.00 -6.45
CA ILE A 327 11.01 8.09 -5.48
C ILE A 327 9.69 8.86 -5.49
N ARG A 328 9.05 8.96 -4.32
CA ARG A 328 7.81 9.71 -4.14
C ARG A 328 8.04 10.91 -3.26
N THR A 329 7.53 12.06 -3.68
CA THR A 329 7.46 13.26 -2.85
C THR A 329 6.00 13.63 -2.64
N SER A 330 5.60 13.95 -1.41
CA SER A 330 4.25 14.44 -1.12
C SER A 330 4.27 15.77 -0.42
N PHE A 331 3.41 16.69 -0.86
CA PHE A 331 3.21 18.00 -0.26
C PHE A 331 1.91 17.93 0.56
N ARG A 332 2.04 17.89 1.88
CA ARG A 332 0.90 17.83 2.81
C ARG A 332 0.62 19.22 3.35
N PHE A 333 -0.52 19.78 2.99
CA PHE A 333 -0.96 21.09 3.45
C PHE A 333 -2.01 20.97 4.54
N ARG A 334 -1.89 21.83 5.55
CA ARG A 334 -2.76 21.87 6.72
C ARG A 334 -2.97 23.31 7.14
N LYS A 335 -4.09 23.57 7.82
CA LYS A 335 -4.30 24.82 8.55
C LYS A 335 -4.08 24.59 10.04
N VAL A 336 -3.22 25.38 10.68
CA VAL A 336 -2.97 25.32 12.11
C VAL A 336 -4.25 25.75 12.84
N ARG A 337 -4.63 24.92 13.82
CA ARG A 337 -5.84 25.14 14.61
C ARG A 337 -5.53 26.08 15.76
N CYS A 338 -6.30 27.16 15.90
CA CYS A 338 -6.15 28.10 17.03
C CYS A 338 -7.07 27.76 18.21
N MET A 339 -8.29 27.30 17.93
CA MET A 339 -9.28 26.96 18.95
C MET A 339 -9.19 25.48 19.38
N PRO A 340 -9.57 25.10 20.61
CA PRO A 340 -9.62 23.69 21.00
C PRO A 340 -10.49 22.86 20.05
N CYS A 341 -10.07 21.62 19.76
CA CYS A 341 -10.84 20.72 18.90
C CYS A 341 -12.16 20.31 19.57
N ASN A 342 -13.24 20.29 18.79
CA ASN A 342 -14.60 19.94 19.22
C ASN A 342 -15.22 18.83 18.35
N CYS A 343 -14.40 17.95 17.77
CA CYS A 343 -14.90 16.88 16.92
C CYS A 343 -15.68 15.81 17.71
N SER A 344 -16.44 14.97 17.00
CA SER A 344 -17.24 13.90 17.63
C SER A 344 -16.43 12.65 18.02
N TYR A 345 -15.12 12.63 17.79
CA TYR A 345 -14.26 11.45 17.94
C TYR A 345 -13.41 11.54 19.21
N SER A 346 -14.09 11.56 20.36
CA SER A 346 -13.45 11.79 21.67
C SER A 346 -12.39 10.74 22.03
N SER A 347 -12.55 9.50 21.59
CA SER A 347 -11.66 8.36 21.88
C SER A 347 -10.22 8.52 21.34
N VAL A 348 -10.04 9.36 20.32
CA VAL A 348 -8.76 9.60 19.65
C VAL A 348 -8.36 11.08 19.65
N CYS A 349 -9.23 11.96 20.15
CA CYS A 349 -8.96 13.39 20.25
C CYS A 349 -8.13 13.72 21.50
N ASP A 350 -6.96 14.30 21.30
CA ASP A 350 -6.03 14.69 22.37
C ASP A 350 -6.58 15.79 23.30
N VAL A 351 -7.51 16.62 22.80
CA VAL A 351 -8.19 17.64 23.61
C VAL A 351 -9.30 17.03 24.46
N LEU A 352 -10.19 16.25 23.85
CA LEU A 352 -11.39 15.74 24.52
C LEU A 352 -11.08 14.57 25.46
N SER A 353 -10.09 13.74 25.13
CA SER A 353 -9.64 12.64 26.00
C SER A 353 -9.14 13.15 27.36
N ALA A 354 -8.46 14.30 27.39
CA ALA A 354 -8.01 14.93 28.62
C ALA A 354 -9.19 15.35 29.51
N THR A 355 -10.25 15.92 28.91
CA THR A 355 -11.46 16.35 29.61
C THR A 355 -12.28 15.18 30.18
N VAL A 356 -12.40 14.08 29.43
CA VAL A 356 -13.12 12.87 29.88
C VAL A 356 -12.38 12.15 31.02
N GLY A 357 -11.05 12.13 30.99
CA GLY A 357 -10.23 11.60 32.09
C GLY A 357 -10.37 12.40 33.39
N LEU A 358 -10.56 13.72 33.29
CA LEU A 358 -10.86 14.61 34.43
C LEU A 358 -12.28 14.42 34.96
N LEU A 359 -13.28 14.26 34.09
CA LEU A 359 -14.66 13.98 34.51
C LEU A 359 -14.79 12.64 35.25
N HIS A 360 -14.13 11.58 34.78
CA HIS A 360 -14.11 10.30 35.49
C HIS A 360 -13.47 10.41 36.88
N LYS A 361 -12.39 11.19 37.02
CA LYS A 361 -11.77 11.45 38.33
C LYS A 361 -12.66 12.28 39.25
N CYS A 362 -13.37 13.28 38.73
CA CYS A 362 -14.33 14.07 39.52
C CYS A 362 -15.54 13.24 39.95
N VAL A 363 -16.05 12.35 39.11
CA VAL A 363 -17.15 11.42 39.49
C VAL A 363 -16.67 10.47 40.59
N PHE A 364 -15.44 9.95 40.53
CA PHE A 364 -14.89 9.13 41.61
C PHE A 364 -14.69 9.88 42.93
N LEU A 365 -14.41 11.19 42.90
CA LEU A 365 -14.33 12.03 44.09
C LEU A 365 -15.70 12.39 44.68
N LEU A 366 -16.76 12.40 43.88
CA LEU A 366 -18.15 12.62 44.33
C LEU A 366 -18.81 11.38 44.95
N TYR A 367 -18.26 10.18 44.74
CA TYR A 367 -18.68 8.93 45.39
C TYR A 367 -17.76 8.52 46.56
N ALA A 368 -16.80 9.37 46.94
CA ALA A 368 -15.86 9.13 48.03
C ALA A 368 -16.09 10.02 49.27
N PHE A 369 -17.28 10.64 49.38
CA PHE A 369 -17.74 11.34 50.58
C PHE A 369 -19.11 10.83 51.03
#